data_AF-H9LJ41-F1
#
_entry.id   AF-H9LJ41-F1
#
_cell.length_a   1.000
_cell.length_b   1.000
_cell.length_c   1.000
_cell.angle_alpha   90.00
_cell.angle_beta   90.00
_cell.angle_gamma   90.00
#
_symmetry.space_group_name_H-M   'P 1'
#
loop_
_entity.id
_entity.type
_entity.pdbx_description
1 polymer ?
#
loop_
_entity_poly.entity_id
_entity_poly.type
_entity_poly.pdbx_seq_one_letter_code
_entity_poly.pdbx_strand_id
1 'polypeptide(L)'
;IRRVTAIMHEPTGSSDNPIRFTTGLTVTVPVHATFENVQNADCIRLKVHYPDQKSYLITPKKCHFTKLNPLHYKLISEVIISHSLWSDQSHVEISIVMETKDGETVSCQELCKPVKVPVAPKVAKR
;
A
#
# COMPACT_ATOMS: atom_id res chain seq x y z
N ILE A 1 -5.24 -26.55 -4.19
CA ILE A 1 -5.65 -25.17 -3.88
C ILE A 1 -4.58 -24.25 -4.47
N ARG A 2 -4.93 -23.32 -5.38
CA ARG A 2 -3.95 -22.39 -5.96
C ARG A 2 -3.64 -21.29 -4.96
N ARG A 3 -2.36 -20.91 -4.83
CA ARG A 3 -1.91 -19.87 -3.91
C ARG A 3 -2.37 -18.50 -4.39
N VAL A 4 -2.87 -17.67 -3.47
CA VAL A 4 -3.18 -16.26 -3.73
C VAL A 4 -1.88 -15.49 -3.94
N THR A 5 -1.81 -14.71 -5.02
CA THR A 5 -0.65 -13.90 -5.37
C THR A 5 -1.09 -12.48 -5.75
N ALA A 6 -0.24 -11.51 -5.43
CA ALA A 6 -0.41 -10.14 -5.88
C ALA A 6 0.87 -9.66 -6.56
N ILE A 7 0.71 -8.91 -7.65
CA ILE A 7 1.79 -8.22 -8.35
C ILE A 7 1.52 -6.73 -8.22
N MET A 8 2.45 -6.01 -7.58
CA MET A 8 2.42 -4.55 -7.49
C MET A 8 3.13 -3.97 -8.72
N HIS A 9 2.39 -3.20 -9.51
CA HIS A 9 2.90 -2.49 -10.69
C HIS A 9 3.30 -1.05 -10.33
N GLU A 10 2.55 -0.43 -9.43
CA GLU A 10 2.90 0.86 -8.82
C GLU A 10 2.60 0.81 -7.32
N PRO A 11 3.43 1.44 -6.46
CA PRO A 11 4.72 2.04 -6.80
C PRO A 11 5.75 0.98 -7.23
N THR A 12 6.72 1.35 -8.07
CA THR A 12 7.83 0.46 -8.48
C THR A 12 9.03 0.51 -7.52
N GLY A 13 9.12 1.54 -6.67
CA GLY A 13 10.23 1.74 -5.71
C GLY A 13 11.58 2.13 -6.33
N SER A 14 11.69 2.09 -7.66
CA SER A 14 12.89 2.46 -8.41
C SER A 14 12.97 3.95 -8.75
N SER A 15 12.03 4.77 -8.28
CA SER A 15 12.04 6.21 -8.56
C SER A 15 13.13 6.89 -7.72
N ASP A 16 14.18 7.40 -8.36
CA ASP A 16 15.23 8.21 -7.71
C ASP A 16 14.69 9.52 -7.11
N ASN A 17 13.50 9.95 -7.52
CA ASN A 17 12.87 11.16 -7.02
C ASN A 17 12.03 10.86 -5.76
N PRO A 18 12.44 11.37 -4.58
CA PRO A 18 11.64 11.22 -3.37
C PRO A 18 10.31 11.98 -3.51
N ILE A 19 9.25 11.36 -3.02
CA ILE A 19 7.96 11.99 -2.88
C ILE A 19 8.09 13.11 -1.85
N ARG A 20 7.94 14.35 -2.32
CA ARG A 20 8.13 15.54 -1.49
C ARG A 20 6.83 15.94 -0.80
N PHE A 21 6.79 15.84 0.53
CA PHE A 21 5.63 16.26 1.34
C PHE A 21 5.90 17.60 2.05
N THR A 22 4.87 18.42 2.24
CA THR A 22 4.95 19.60 3.10
C THR A 22 4.34 19.23 4.45
N THR A 23 4.95 19.66 5.56
CA THR A 23 4.39 19.45 6.90
C THR A 23 2.93 19.91 6.98
N GLY A 24 2.04 19.04 7.44
CA GLY A 24 0.60 19.30 7.54
C GLY A 24 -0.20 19.02 6.26
N LEU A 25 0.45 18.66 5.14
CA LEU A 25 -0.22 18.18 3.93
C LEU A 25 -0.14 16.67 3.82
N THR A 26 -1.21 16.08 3.28
CA THR A 26 -1.24 14.67 2.92
C THR A 26 -0.62 14.48 1.54
N VAL A 27 0.07 13.36 1.33
CA VAL A 27 0.55 12.96 0.02
C VAL A 27 -0.06 11.62 -0.36
N THR A 28 -0.45 11.50 -1.62
CA THR A 28 -1.01 10.26 -2.14
C THR A 28 0.06 9.49 -2.91
N VAL A 29 0.14 8.18 -2.67
CA VAL A 29 0.97 7.26 -3.43
C VAL A 29 0.04 6.37 -4.25
N PRO A 30 0.11 6.39 -5.59
CA PRO A 30 -0.72 5.52 -6.40
C PRO A 30 -0.32 4.06 -6.17
N VAL A 31 -1.32 3.21 -6.03
CA VAL A 31 -1.15 1.77 -5.87
C VAL A 31 -1.91 1.06 -6.96
N HIS A 32 -1.16 0.46 -7.89
CA HIS A 32 -1.69 -0.36 -8.97
C HIS A 32 -1.23 -1.79 -8.77
N ALA A 33 -2.18 -2.73 -8.71
CA ALA A 33 -1.85 -4.13 -8.50
C ALA A 33 -2.80 -5.07 -9.23
N THR A 34 -2.31 -6.26 -9.55
CA THR A 34 -3.11 -7.36 -10.08
C THR A 34 -3.05 -8.55 -9.13
N PHE A 35 -4.18 -9.23 -8.99
CA PHE A 35 -4.38 -10.32 -8.07
C PHE A 35 -4.80 -11.57 -8.82
N GLU A 36 -4.25 -12.71 -8.42
CA GLU A 36 -4.65 -14.02 -8.94
C GLU A 36 -5.09 -14.94 -7.80
N ASN A 37 -6.04 -15.82 -8.12
CA ASN A 37 -6.64 -16.78 -7.20
C ASN A 37 -7.37 -16.14 -6.00
N VAL A 38 -7.81 -14.88 -6.12
CA VAL A 38 -8.60 -14.17 -5.10
C VAL A 38 -10.08 -14.36 -5.37
N GLN A 39 -10.82 -14.95 -4.43
CA GLN A 39 -12.28 -15.12 -4.54
C GLN A 39 -13.07 -13.87 -4.17
N ASN A 40 -12.60 -13.15 -3.14
CA ASN A 40 -13.24 -11.95 -2.62
C ASN A 40 -12.19 -10.85 -2.42
N ALA A 41 -12.40 -9.68 -3.01
CA ALA A 41 -11.48 -8.55 -2.86
C ALA A 41 -11.61 -7.86 -1.48
N ASP A 42 -12.67 -8.11 -0.73
CA ASP A 42 -12.90 -7.47 0.59
C ASP A 42 -11.87 -7.90 1.65
N CYS A 43 -11.14 -9.00 1.43
CA CYS A 43 -10.05 -9.43 2.30
C CYS A 43 -8.70 -8.76 1.99
N ILE A 44 -8.61 -7.94 0.94
CA ILE A 44 -7.35 -7.28 0.55
C ILE A 44 -7.17 -5.99 1.34
N ARG A 45 -5.99 -5.82 1.95
CA ARG A 45 -5.57 -4.58 2.62
C ARG A 45 -4.25 -4.09 2.04
N LEU A 46 -4.07 -2.77 2.04
CA LEU A 46 -2.79 -2.13 1.76
C LEU A 46 -2.10 -1.86 3.10
N LYS A 47 -0.92 -2.44 3.30
CA LYS A 47 -0.11 -2.23 4.49
C LYS A 47 0.90 -1.12 4.20
N VAL A 48 0.91 -0.10 5.04
CA VAL A 48 1.88 0.99 5.00
C VAL A 48 2.71 0.90 6.26
N HIS A 49 4.00 0.63 6.11
CA HIS A 49 4.96 0.59 7.18
C HIS A 49 5.81 1.87 7.14
N TYR A 50 5.78 2.60 8.24
CA TYR A 50 6.43 3.88 8.40
C TYR A 50 7.83 3.75 9.00
N PRO A 51 8.71 4.75 8.81
CA PRO A 51 10.06 4.76 9.39
C PRO A 51 10.09 4.66 10.92
N ASP A 52 9.02 5.09 11.60
CA ASP A 52 8.87 5.01 13.06
C ASP A 52 8.41 3.63 13.55
N GLN A 53 8.51 2.61 12.69
CA GLN A 53 8.09 1.23 12.90
C GLN A 53 6.56 1.03 13.05
N LYS A 54 5.76 2.09 12.88
CA LYS A 54 4.30 1.95 12.87
C LYS A 54 3.81 1.39 11.54
N SER A 55 2.86 0.46 11.61
CA SER A 55 2.21 -0.11 10.44
C SER A 55 0.73 0.18 10.46
N TYR A 56 0.17 0.54 9.32
CA TYR A 56 -1.27 0.78 9.17
C TYR A 56 -1.82 -0.10 8.06
N LEU A 57 -3.00 -0.66 8.29
CA LEU A 57 -3.76 -1.39 7.29
C LEU A 57 -4.86 -0.48 6.75
N ILE A 58 -4.79 -0.22 5.46
CA ILE A 58 -5.73 0.59 4.73
C ILE A 58 -6.66 -0.34 3.95
N THR A 59 -7.95 -0.05 4.03
CA THR A 59 -8.98 -0.75 3.28
C THR A 59 -9.22 -0.04 1.97
N PRO A 60 -8.91 -0.63 0.81
CA PRO A 60 -9.27 -0.03 -0.46
C PRO A 60 -10.80 -0.02 -0.61
N LYS A 61 -11.32 1.02 -1.27
CA LYS A 61 -12.75 1.09 -1.58
C LYS A 61 -13.12 0.02 -2.61
N LYS A 62 -14.36 -0.47 -2.56
CA LYS A 62 -14.85 -1.47 -3.53
C LYS A 62 -14.76 -0.96 -4.98
N CYS A 63 -14.98 0.33 -5.21
CA CYS A 63 -14.86 0.95 -6.53
C CYS A 63 -13.42 0.99 -7.10
N HIS A 64 -12.40 0.80 -6.26
CA HIS A 64 -11.01 0.71 -6.71
C HIS A 64 -10.69 -0.66 -7.32
N PHE A 65 -11.52 -1.67 -7.06
CA PHE A 65 -11.35 -3.00 -7.63
C PHE A 65 -12.14 -3.16 -8.92
N THR A 66 -11.45 -3.64 -9.96
CA THR A 66 -12.07 -4.12 -11.20
C THR A 66 -11.92 -5.63 -11.24
N LYS A 67 -13.05 -6.34 -11.26
CA LYS A 67 -13.05 -7.80 -11.43
C LYS A 67 -12.78 -8.12 -12.90
N LEU A 68 -11.69 -8.84 -13.18
CA LEU A 68 -11.35 -9.28 -14.53
C LEU A 68 -11.98 -10.64 -14.82
N ASN A 69 -11.73 -11.61 -13.93
CA ASN A 69 -12.27 -12.97 -13.99
C ASN A 69 -12.77 -13.39 -12.59
N PRO A 70 -13.47 -14.53 -12.41
CA PRO A 70 -13.93 -14.99 -11.10
C PRO A 70 -12.87 -15.03 -10.00
N LEU A 71 -11.60 -15.24 -10.37
CA LEU A 71 -10.46 -15.34 -9.45
C LEU A 71 -9.38 -14.26 -9.68
N HIS A 72 -9.61 -13.31 -10.58
CA HIS A 72 -8.62 -12.31 -10.97
C HIS A 72 -9.17 -10.90 -10.81
N TYR A 73 -8.42 -10.05 -10.13
CA TYR A 73 -8.81 -8.67 -9.85
C TYR A 73 -7.67 -7.71 -10.21
N LYS A 74 -8.05 -6.49 -10.59
CA LYS A 74 -7.17 -5.35 -10.72
C LYS A 74 -7.54 -4.33 -9.65
N LEU A 75 -6.55 -3.76 -8.98
CA LEU A 75 -6.71 -2.64 -8.04
C LEU A 75 -6.06 -1.40 -8.63
N ILE A 76 -6.83 -0.31 -8.65
CA ILE A 76 -6.35 1.04 -8.91
C ILE A 76 -6.78 1.88 -7.73
N SER A 77 -5.85 2.16 -6.83
CA SER A 77 -6.10 2.92 -5.61
C SER A 77 -4.96 3.88 -5.32
N GLU A 78 -5.06 4.59 -4.22
CA GLU A 78 -4.08 5.53 -3.74
C GLU A 78 -4.03 5.45 -2.22
N VAL A 79 -2.82 5.42 -1.70
CA VAL A 79 -2.54 5.40 -0.27
C VAL A 79 -2.26 6.83 0.16
N ILE A 80 -3.03 7.32 1.13
CA ILE A 80 -2.82 8.64 1.71
C ILE A 80 -1.81 8.51 2.85
N ILE A 81 -0.74 9.26 2.74
CA ILE A 81 0.35 9.34 3.70
C ILE A 81 0.26 10.71 4.37
N SER A 82 0.12 10.72 5.69
CA SER A 82 0.06 11.93 6.50
C SER A 82 0.96 11.76 7.72
N HIS A 83 2.08 12.48 7.74
CA HIS A 83 2.93 12.54 8.93
C HIS A 83 3.42 13.96 9.15
N SER A 84 3.38 14.42 10.40
CA SER A 84 3.62 15.82 10.76
C SER A 84 5.10 16.16 10.97
N LEU A 85 5.99 15.18 11.10
CA LEU A 85 7.31 15.39 11.72
C LEU A 85 8.42 14.49 11.14
N TRP A 86 8.57 14.40 9.83
CA TRP A 86 9.78 13.79 9.25
C TRP A 86 10.79 14.88 8.91
N SER A 87 11.88 14.93 9.67
CA SER A 87 12.96 15.91 9.49
C SER A 87 13.92 15.51 8.38
N ASP A 88 14.07 14.21 8.12
CA ASP A 88 15.03 13.65 7.17
C ASP A 88 14.36 12.85 6.05
N GLN A 89 15.05 12.70 4.93
CA GLN A 89 14.63 11.80 3.86
C GLN A 89 14.63 10.36 4.38
N SER A 90 13.53 9.64 4.13
CA SER A 90 13.35 8.25 4.56
C SER A 90 12.58 7.45 3.52
N HIS A 91 12.14 6.24 3.88
CA HIS A 91 11.33 5.38 3.03
C HIS A 91 10.10 4.91 3.78
N VAL A 92 8.95 4.92 3.11
CA VAL A 92 7.78 4.17 3.54
C VAL A 92 7.73 2.86 2.77
N GLU A 93 7.34 1.78 3.43
CA GLU A 93 7.16 0.49 2.78
C GLU A 93 5.68 0.25 2.54
N ILE A 94 5.31 0.04 1.28
CA ILE A 94 3.94 -0.30 0.89
C ILE A 94 3.92 -1.75 0.46
N SER A 95 3.08 -2.55 1.10
CA SER A 95 2.85 -3.95 0.72
C SER A 95 1.35 -4.26 0.66
N ILE A 96 1.02 -5.40 0.07
CA ILE A 96 -0.36 -5.86 -0.06
C ILE A 96 -0.50 -7.12 0.78
N VAL A 97 -1.52 -7.15 1.61
CA VAL A 97 -1.81 -8.28 2.49
C VAL A 97 -3.23 -8.77 2.27
N MET A 98 -3.42 -10.07 2.52
CA MET A 98 -4.73 -10.69 2.64
C MET A 98 -5.03 -10.88 4.11
N GLU A 99 -6.11 -10.27 4.56
CA GLU A 99 -6.66 -10.45 5.90
C GLU A 99 -7.60 -11.67 5.90
N THR A 100 -7.29 -12.66 6.73
CA THR A 100 -8.18 -13.78 7.00
C THR A 100 -8.68 -13.71 8.42
N LYS A 101 -9.95 -14.06 8.61
CA LYS A 101 -10.59 -14.13 9.93
C LYS A 101 -10.89 -15.59 10.23
N ASP A 102 -10.34 -16.09 11.33
CA ASP A 102 -10.61 -17.43 11.85
C ASP A 102 -11.11 -17.27 13.30
N GLY A 103 -12.44 -17.25 13.45
CA GLY A 103 -13.09 -16.88 14.71
C GLY A 103 -12.75 -15.45 15.13
N GLU A 104 -12.18 -15.31 16.32
CA GLU A 104 -11.69 -14.03 16.86
C GLU A 104 -10.28 -13.65 16.36
N THR A 105 -9.57 -14.58 15.72
CA THR A 105 -8.20 -14.36 15.26
C THR A 105 -8.20 -13.74 13.87
N VAL A 106 -7.60 -12.56 13.75
CA VAL A 106 -7.33 -11.91 12.47
C VAL A 106 -5.88 -12.14 12.11
N SER A 107 -5.62 -12.77 10.97
CA SER A 107 -4.27 -12.98 10.46
C SER A 107 -4.08 -12.24 9.15
N CYS A 108 -2.89 -11.67 8.93
CA CYS A 108 -2.54 -10.94 7.71
C CYS A 108 -1.41 -11.67 6.99
N GLN A 109 -1.70 -12.20 5.81
CA GLN A 109 -0.71 -12.85 4.95
C GLN A 109 -0.19 -11.85 3.91
N GLU A 110 1.12 -11.65 3.82
CA GLU A 110 1.70 -10.82 2.76
C GLU A 110 1.59 -11.52 1.38
N LEU A 111 1.10 -10.78 0.38
CA LEU A 111 0.87 -11.26 -0.98
C LEU A 111 1.95 -10.82 -1.98
N CYS A 112 2.70 -9.77 -1.65
CA CYS A 112 3.81 -9.25 -2.45
C CYS A 112 4.94 -8.74 -1.54
N LYS A 113 6.13 -8.56 -2.10
CA LYS A 113 7.25 -7.93 -1.39
C LYS A 113 6.94 -6.46 -1.15
N PRO A 114 7.25 -5.90 0.04
CA PRO A 114 7.11 -4.47 0.29
C PRO A 114 7.93 -3.64 -0.69
N VAL A 115 7.32 -2.60 -1.23
CA VAL A 115 7.98 -1.61 -2.07
C VAL A 115 8.36 -0.41 -1.23
N LYS A 116 9.64 -0.06 -1.26
CA LYS A 116 10.19 1.12 -0.59
C LYS A 116 9.93 2.35 -1.44
N VAL A 117 9.19 3.30 -0.91
CA VAL A 117 8.89 4.56 -1.56
C VAL A 117 9.67 5.65 -0.84
N PRO A 118 10.63 6.33 -1.51
CA PRO A 118 11.38 7.39 -0.90
C PRO A 118 10.48 8.60 -0.63
N VAL A 119 10.57 9.15 0.58
CA VAL A 119 9.79 10.29 1.06
C VAL A 119 10.73 11.33 1.64
N ALA A 120 10.50 12.61 1.31
CA ALA A 120 11.34 13.71 1.80
C ALA A 120 10.52 14.96 2.15
N PRO A 121 10.82 15.66 3.25
CA PRO A 121 10.18 16.92 3.55
C PRO A 121 10.55 17.98 2.51
N LYS A 122 9.59 18.79 2.06
CA LYS A 122 9.87 20.03 1.34
C LYS A 122 10.46 21.02 2.34
N VAL A 123 11.72 21.40 2.13
CA VAL A 123 12.30 22.54 2.81
C VAL A 123 11.47 23.77 2.43
N ALA A 124 10.75 24.35 3.40
CA ALA A 124 10.13 25.64 3.21
C ALA A 124 11.28 26.65 3.00
N LYS A 125 11.38 27.25 1.81
CA LYS A 125 12.25 28.42 1.63
C LYS A 125 11.66 29.53 2.51
N ARG A 126 12.41 29.88 3.56
CA ARG A 126 12.13 31.01 4.44
C ARG A 126 12.59 32.30 3.79
#